data_AF-A0A955DWR9-F1
#
_entry.id   AF-A0A955DWR9-F1
#
_cell.length_a   1.000
_cell.length_b   1.000
_cell.length_c   1.000
_cell.angle_alpha   90.00
_cell.angle_beta   90.00
_cell.angle_gamma   90.00
#
_symmetry.space_group_name_H-M   'P 1'
#
loop_
_entity.id
_entity.type
_entity.pdbx_description
1 polymer ?
#
loop_
_entity_poly.entity_id
_entity_poly.type
_entity_poly.pdbx_seq_one_letter_code
_entity_poly.pdbx_strand_id
1 'polypeptide(L)'
;MDDTPRFETDCRDAVQNLRGALLDLYVAVGADPSRPQDVARRFRLNKNLTWKIAKIIQAEDALQAAPLVPGASGMDILISAMAEAAPNDDLVRQTRAALDRFERVIELHCGDRATLEMALDGGDTRQLEKSRKLAFRGNCGLWGLQATARVTAQFIAPNDTNPDLLDAGQLTGLEQVGVGVVGRIEQVGVGKSV
;
A
#
# COMPACT_ATOMS: atom_id res chain seq x y z
N MET A 1 5.95 -22.71 1.86
CA MET A 1 6.71 -22.47 3.11
C MET A 1 6.49 -21.01 3.41
N ASP A 2 5.85 -20.71 4.54
CA ASP A 2 5.30 -19.39 4.87
C ASP A 2 6.43 -18.47 5.39
N ASP A 3 7.07 -17.72 4.49
CA ASP A 3 8.20 -16.80 4.76
C ASP A 3 7.69 -15.37 5.15
N THR A 4 6.37 -15.19 5.20
CA THR A 4 5.68 -13.93 5.54
C THR A 4 6.16 -13.28 6.86
N PRO A 5 6.29 -14.02 8.00
CA PRO A 5 6.73 -13.40 9.25
C PRO A 5 8.20 -12.95 9.19
N ARG A 6 9.02 -13.56 8.32
CA ARG A 6 10.42 -13.16 8.13
C ARG A 6 10.52 -11.91 7.27
N PHE A 7 9.76 -11.84 6.18
CA PHE A 7 9.66 -10.64 5.34
C PHE A 7 9.20 -9.43 6.16
N GLU A 8 8.10 -9.57 6.92
CA GLU A 8 7.55 -8.47 7.71
C GLU A 8 8.58 -7.95 8.71
N THR A 9 9.26 -8.86 9.43
CA THR A 9 10.29 -8.53 10.41
C THR A 9 11.49 -7.84 9.75
N ASP A 10 12.03 -8.40 8.67
CA ASP A 10 13.19 -7.85 7.96
C ASP A 10 12.90 -6.44 7.40
N CYS A 11 11.69 -6.24 6.86
CA CYS A 11 11.23 -4.95 6.34
C CYS A 11 11.06 -3.92 7.45
N ARG A 12 10.40 -4.30 8.55
CA ARG A 12 10.21 -3.46 9.73
C ARG A 12 11.56 -3.01 10.30
N ASP A 13 12.49 -3.93 10.47
CA ASP A 13 13.83 -3.63 10.99
C ASP A 13 14.61 -2.69 10.06
N ALA A 14 14.56 -2.93 8.74
CA ALA A 14 15.25 -2.08 7.78
C ALA A 14 14.70 -0.64 7.78
N VAL A 15 13.37 -0.47 7.82
CA VAL A 15 12.76 0.86 7.87
C VAL A 15 13.01 1.55 9.21
N GLN A 16 12.97 0.83 10.34
CA GLN A 16 13.31 1.42 11.64
C GLN A 16 14.76 1.90 11.69
N ASN A 17 15.70 1.11 11.15
CA ASN A 17 17.10 1.52 11.06
C ASN A 17 17.29 2.76 10.18
N LEU A 18 16.62 2.82 9.02
CA LEU A 18 16.64 4.00 8.15
C LEU A 18 16.04 5.23 8.83
N ARG A 19 14.91 5.05 9.53
CA ARG A 19 14.26 6.11 10.31
C ARG A 19 15.19 6.69 11.37
N GLY A 20 15.88 5.83 12.13
CA GLY A 20 16.87 6.24 13.13
C GLY A 20 17.98 7.09 12.51
N ALA A 21 18.60 6.58 11.45
CA ALA A 21 19.68 7.30 10.75
C ALA A 21 19.22 8.64 10.14
N LEU A 22 17.98 8.72 9.65
CA LEU A 22 17.39 9.97 9.17
C LEU A 22 17.15 10.98 10.30
N LEU A 23 16.69 10.50 11.46
CA LEU A 23 16.49 11.34 12.64
C LEU A 23 17.82 11.90 13.15
N ASP A 24 18.86 11.07 13.23
CA ASP A 24 20.20 11.50 13.65
C ASP A 24 20.78 12.56 12.69
N LEU A 25 20.58 12.38 11.38
CA LEU A 25 20.95 13.38 10.38
C LEU A 25 20.20 14.70 10.60
N TYR A 26 18.89 14.65 10.87
CA TYR A 26 18.08 15.84 11.17
C TYR A 26 18.54 16.55 12.45
N VAL A 27 18.84 15.79 13.51
CA VAL A 27 19.34 16.33 14.78
C VAL A 27 20.69 17.02 14.56
N ALA A 28 21.60 16.42 13.80
CA ALA A 28 22.94 16.95 13.55
C ALA A 28 22.91 18.32 12.83
N VAL A 29 21.95 18.55 11.94
CA VAL A 29 21.79 19.84 11.25
C VAL A 29 20.81 20.80 11.98
N GLY A 30 20.22 20.38 13.10
CA GLY A 30 19.17 21.13 13.81
C GLY A 30 17.92 21.35 12.95
N ALA A 31 17.52 20.36 12.16
CA ALA A 31 16.29 20.36 11.37
C ALA A 31 15.13 19.75 12.17
N ASP A 32 13.94 20.33 12.02
CA ASP A 32 12.73 19.88 12.71
C ASP A 32 11.83 19.08 11.74
N PRO A 33 11.63 17.76 11.96
CA PRO A 33 10.78 16.95 11.10
C PRO A 33 9.30 17.34 11.17
N SER A 34 8.84 18.03 12.23
CA SER A 34 7.47 18.54 12.32
C SER A 34 7.23 19.75 11.41
N ARG A 35 8.30 20.37 10.88
CA ARG A 35 8.24 21.59 10.05
C ARG A 35 8.88 21.37 8.67
N PRO A 36 8.36 20.45 7.83
CA PRO A 36 8.97 20.07 6.56
C PRO A 36 9.12 21.22 5.55
N GLN A 37 8.25 22.24 5.59
CA GLN A 37 8.40 23.41 4.73
C GLN A 37 9.60 24.28 5.12
N ASP A 38 9.95 24.34 6.41
CA ASP A 38 11.09 25.12 6.88
C ASP A 38 12.39 24.39 6.54
N VAL A 39 12.40 23.06 6.65
CA VAL A 39 13.49 22.21 6.15
C VAL A 39 13.68 22.41 4.63
N ALA A 40 12.60 22.38 3.85
CA ALA A 40 12.68 22.60 2.40
C ALA A 40 13.32 23.95 2.05
N ARG A 41 12.92 25.03 2.76
CA ARG A 41 13.49 26.37 2.54
C ARG A 41 14.94 26.46 2.95
N ARG A 42 15.30 25.93 4.13
CA ARG A 42 16.64 26.03 4.71
C ARG A 42 17.68 25.29 3.87
N PHE A 43 17.36 24.07 3.45
CA PHE A 43 18.29 23.21 2.69
C PHE A 43 18.04 23.24 1.18
N ARG A 44 17.15 24.12 0.70
CA ARG A 44 16.78 24.27 -0.72
C ARG A 44 16.30 22.95 -1.37
N LEU A 45 15.59 22.14 -0.60
CA LEU A 45 15.08 20.84 -1.01
C LEU A 45 13.66 20.94 -1.59
N ASN A 46 13.30 19.95 -2.41
CA ASN A 46 11.93 19.80 -2.90
C ASN A 46 10.95 19.58 -1.72
N LYS A 47 9.83 20.31 -1.70
CA LYS A 47 8.80 20.23 -0.65
C LYS A 47 8.20 18.83 -0.48
N ASN A 48 8.04 18.09 -1.58
CA ASN A 48 7.53 16.71 -1.55
C ASN A 48 8.55 15.78 -0.87
N LEU A 49 9.84 15.93 -1.20
CA LEU A 49 10.92 15.17 -0.57
C LEU A 49 10.93 15.39 0.94
N THR A 50 10.95 16.64 1.40
CA THR A 50 10.98 16.92 2.85
C THR A 50 9.71 16.48 3.58
N TRP A 51 8.55 16.55 2.91
CA TRP A 51 7.31 16.00 3.45
C TRP A 51 7.36 14.48 3.60
N LYS A 52 7.86 13.74 2.61
CA LYS A 52 8.02 12.27 2.70
C LYS A 52 8.94 11.88 3.85
N ILE A 53 10.10 12.54 3.96
CA ILE A 53 11.06 12.29 5.04
C ILE A 53 10.46 12.60 6.41
N ALA A 54 9.78 13.74 6.55
CA ALA A 54 9.05 14.07 7.77
C ALA A 54 8.02 13.00 8.15
N LYS A 55 7.29 12.45 7.18
CA LYS A 55 6.33 11.38 7.42
C LYS A 55 6.98 10.07 7.84
N ILE A 56 8.12 9.71 7.27
CA ILE A 56 8.89 8.52 7.67
C ILE A 56 9.39 8.66 9.11
N ILE A 57 9.98 9.81 9.45
CA ILE A 57 10.52 10.08 10.80
C ILE A 57 9.41 10.05 11.86
N GLN A 58 8.21 10.55 11.52
CA GLN A 58 7.09 10.67 12.44
C GLN A 58 6.11 9.49 12.41
N ALA A 59 6.35 8.47 11.57
CA ALA A 59 5.44 7.33 11.47
C ALA A 59 5.43 6.52 12.78
N GLU A 60 4.24 6.13 13.23
CA GLU A 60 4.08 5.21 14.37
C GLU A 60 4.43 3.78 13.95
N ASP A 61 3.99 3.38 12.74
CA ASP A 61 4.28 2.08 12.14
C ASP A 61 5.31 2.19 11.02
N ALA A 62 6.42 1.47 11.16
CA ALA A 62 7.48 1.41 10.15
C ALA A 62 7.02 0.80 8.83
N LEU A 63 6.11 -0.19 8.83
CA LEU A 63 5.65 -0.78 7.57
C LEU A 63 4.80 0.20 6.76
N GLN A 64 3.97 1.00 7.44
CA GLN A 64 3.20 2.07 6.80
C GLN A 64 4.11 3.18 6.22
N ALA A 65 5.32 3.34 6.75
CA ALA A 65 6.30 4.30 6.25
C ALA A 65 7.10 3.79 5.04
N ALA A 66 7.19 2.47 4.84
CA ALA A 66 8.02 1.86 3.78
C ALA A 66 7.71 2.39 2.37
N PRO A 67 6.42 2.54 1.95
CA PRO A 67 6.08 3.10 0.63
C PRO A 67 6.52 4.56 0.46
N LEU A 68 6.66 5.31 1.56
CA LEU A 68 7.03 6.72 1.53
C LEU A 68 8.53 6.94 1.32
N VAL A 69 9.37 5.92 1.56
CA VAL A 69 10.82 6.03 1.41
C VAL A 69 11.16 6.49 -0.02
N PRO A 70 11.91 7.59 -0.20
CA PRO A 70 12.34 8.01 -1.53
C PRO A 70 13.32 7.01 -2.13
N GLY A 71 13.35 6.90 -3.46
CA GLY A 71 14.39 6.14 -4.14
C GLY A 71 15.79 6.78 -3.98
N ALA A 72 16.82 6.04 -4.38
CA ALA A 72 18.23 6.40 -4.19
C ALA A 72 18.57 7.85 -4.58
N SER A 73 18.11 8.33 -5.73
CA SER A 73 18.37 9.72 -6.17
C SER A 73 17.77 10.77 -5.23
N GLY A 74 16.54 10.55 -4.73
CA GLY A 74 15.91 11.47 -3.79
C GLY A 74 16.60 11.48 -2.43
N MET A 75 17.06 10.31 -1.99
CA MET A 75 17.85 10.17 -0.77
C MET A 75 19.23 10.82 -0.89
N ASP A 76 19.91 10.68 -2.02
CA ASP A 76 21.23 11.28 -2.22
C ASP A 76 21.17 12.81 -2.25
N ILE A 77 20.11 13.39 -2.83
CA ILE A 77 19.83 14.84 -2.77
C ILE A 77 19.70 15.30 -1.32
N LEU A 78 18.93 14.58 -0.50
CA LEU A 78 18.75 14.90 0.92
C LEU A 78 20.09 14.82 1.67
N ILE A 79 20.79 13.69 1.55
CA ILE A 79 22.02 13.41 2.29
C ILE A 79 23.09 14.43 1.91
N SER A 80 23.25 14.73 0.63
CA SER A 80 24.23 15.71 0.16
C SER A 80 23.94 17.12 0.70
N ALA A 81 22.68 17.56 0.63
CA ALA A 81 22.29 18.88 1.16
C ALA A 81 22.50 19.01 2.69
N MET A 82 22.27 17.93 3.43
CA MET A 82 22.49 17.90 4.89
C MET A 82 23.98 17.84 5.25
N ALA A 83 24.76 17.07 4.49
CA ALA A 83 26.21 16.96 4.67
C ALA A 83 26.93 18.30 4.40
N GLU A 84 26.48 19.07 3.41
CA GLU A 84 26.99 20.43 3.16
C GLU A 84 26.72 21.37 4.34
N ALA A 85 25.59 21.22 5.02
CA ALA A 85 25.19 22.08 6.12
C ALA A 85 25.89 21.71 7.45
N ALA A 86 26.13 20.43 7.69
CA ALA A 86 26.91 19.94 8.83
C ALA A 86 27.71 18.69 8.42
N PRO A 87 29.00 18.86 8.05
CA PRO A 87 29.83 17.73 7.65
C PRO A 87 29.97 16.71 8.77
N ASN A 88 29.40 15.53 8.57
CA ASN A 88 29.55 14.38 9.44
C ASN A 88 29.56 13.11 8.59
N ASP A 89 30.77 12.71 8.18
CA ASP A 89 30.96 11.56 7.29
C ASP A 89 30.44 10.25 7.87
N ASP A 90 30.42 10.12 9.21
CA ASP A 90 29.91 8.93 9.86
C ASP A 90 28.39 8.82 9.73
N LEU A 91 27.66 9.91 10.05
CA LEU A 91 26.21 9.95 9.85
C LEU A 91 25.82 9.75 8.38
N VAL A 92 26.53 10.40 7.46
CA VAL A 92 26.31 10.23 6.01
C VAL A 92 26.48 8.77 5.58
N ARG A 93 27.56 8.11 6.03
CA ARG A 93 27.77 6.68 5.76
C ARG A 93 26.69 5.81 6.38
N GLN A 94 26.30 6.07 7.62
CA GLN A 94 25.27 5.30 8.32
C GLN A 94 23.91 5.43 7.62
N THR A 95 23.49 6.64 7.22
CA THR A 95 22.23 6.84 6.47
C THR A 95 22.26 6.12 5.12
N ARG A 96 23.37 6.18 4.38
CA ARG A 96 23.52 5.45 3.11
C ARG A 96 23.47 3.93 3.32
N ALA A 97 24.17 3.41 4.32
CA ALA A 97 24.16 1.98 4.64
C ALA A 97 22.77 1.47 5.06
N ALA A 98 22.00 2.30 5.79
CA ALA A 98 20.63 1.98 6.17
C ALA A 98 19.69 1.95 4.95
N LEU A 99 19.86 2.89 4.00
CA LEU A 99 19.13 2.88 2.74
C LEU A 99 19.46 1.64 1.91
N ASP A 100 20.75 1.30 1.77
CA ASP A 100 21.18 0.10 1.04
C ASP A 100 20.63 -1.17 1.68
N ARG A 101 20.52 -1.22 3.01
CA ARG A 101 19.89 -2.35 3.71
C ARG A 101 18.41 -2.45 3.38
N PHE A 102 17.69 -1.34 3.33
CA PHE A 102 16.29 -1.32 2.93
C PHE A 102 16.10 -1.79 1.47
N GLU A 103 16.87 -1.26 0.53
CA GLU A 103 16.81 -1.67 -0.88
C GLU A 103 17.14 -3.18 -1.05
N ARG A 104 18.11 -3.71 -0.31
CA ARG A 104 18.40 -5.16 -0.30
C ARG A 104 17.24 -6.01 0.21
N VAL A 105 16.50 -5.54 1.21
CA VAL A 105 15.32 -6.24 1.73
C VAL A 105 14.20 -6.26 0.68
N ILE A 106 14.02 -5.15 -0.06
CA ILE A 106 13.08 -5.09 -1.19
C ILE A 106 13.48 -6.08 -2.28
N GLU A 107 14.75 -6.07 -2.69
CA GLU A 107 15.26 -6.96 -3.72
C GLU A 107 15.11 -8.44 -3.33
N LEU A 108 15.45 -8.79 -2.08
CA LEU A 108 15.39 -10.16 -1.57
C LEU A 108 13.98 -10.73 -1.52
N HIS A 109 13.00 -9.95 -1.06
CA HIS A 109 11.66 -10.45 -0.77
C HIS A 109 10.61 -10.09 -1.82
N CYS A 110 10.77 -8.97 -2.51
CA CYS A 110 9.80 -8.44 -3.45
C CYS A 110 10.34 -8.32 -4.88
N GLY A 111 11.66 -8.36 -5.07
CA GLY A 111 12.34 -8.09 -6.34
C GLY A 111 12.32 -6.62 -6.74
N ASP A 112 11.20 -5.92 -6.54
CA ASP A 112 11.07 -4.50 -6.81
C ASP A 112 10.12 -3.78 -5.83
N ARG A 113 10.16 -2.44 -5.93
CA ARG A 113 9.40 -1.54 -5.07
C ARG A 113 7.89 -1.56 -5.33
N ALA A 114 7.47 -1.83 -6.57
CA ALA A 114 6.05 -1.91 -6.89
C ALA A 114 5.42 -3.16 -6.25
N THR A 115 6.16 -4.26 -6.21
CA THR A 115 5.78 -5.51 -5.57
C THR A 115 5.79 -5.36 -4.05
N LEU A 116 6.73 -4.59 -3.47
CA LEU A 116 6.68 -4.22 -2.06
C LEU A 116 5.37 -3.49 -1.71
N GLU A 117 5.01 -2.46 -2.48
CA GLU A 117 3.76 -1.72 -2.26
C GLU A 117 2.55 -2.66 -2.30
N MET A 118 2.49 -3.55 -3.29
CA MET A 118 1.43 -4.55 -3.39
C MET A 118 1.39 -5.55 -2.22
N ALA A 119 2.56 -5.95 -1.71
CA ALA A 119 2.65 -6.86 -0.56
C ALA A 119 2.17 -6.19 0.75
N LEU A 120 2.47 -4.90 0.91
CA LEU A 120 2.01 -4.09 2.04
C LEU A 120 0.53 -3.71 1.93
N ASP A 121 -0.01 -3.63 0.70
CA ASP A 121 -1.41 -3.32 0.42
C ASP A 121 -2.40 -4.39 0.91
N GLY A 122 -1.93 -5.60 1.27
CA GLY A 122 -2.76 -6.68 1.81
C GLY A 122 -3.61 -6.29 3.02
N GLY A 123 -3.25 -5.19 3.72
CA GLY A 123 -3.98 -4.66 4.88
C GLY A 123 -4.90 -3.47 4.64
N ASP A 124 -4.81 -2.75 3.50
CA ASP A 124 -5.65 -1.57 3.22
C ASP A 124 -6.75 -1.89 2.20
N THR A 125 -7.97 -2.07 2.70
CA THR A 125 -9.17 -2.38 1.92
C THR A 125 -9.38 -1.42 0.74
N ARG A 126 -9.03 -0.13 0.86
CA ARG A 126 -9.25 0.86 -0.21
C ARG A 126 -8.26 0.71 -1.36
N GLN A 127 -7.04 0.26 -1.06
CA GLN A 127 -6.00 0.04 -2.05
C GLN A 127 -6.17 -1.32 -2.74
N LEU A 128 -6.61 -2.35 -2.00
CA LEU A 128 -7.05 -3.63 -2.55
C LEU A 128 -8.15 -3.47 -3.61
N GLU A 129 -9.11 -2.58 -3.39
CA GLU A 129 -10.16 -2.29 -4.38
C GLU A 129 -9.61 -1.71 -5.69
N LYS A 130 -8.55 -0.90 -5.64
CA LYS A 130 -7.88 -0.39 -6.86
C LYS A 130 -7.16 -1.53 -7.58
N SER A 131 -6.42 -2.36 -6.85
CA SER A 131 -5.69 -3.52 -7.41
C SER A 131 -6.65 -4.52 -8.04
N ARG A 132 -7.78 -4.81 -7.39
CA ARG A 132 -8.86 -5.64 -7.94
C ARG A 132 -9.44 -5.06 -9.24
N LYS A 133 -9.72 -3.76 -9.28
CA LYS A 133 -10.20 -3.08 -10.50
C LYS A 133 -9.18 -3.12 -11.63
N LEU A 134 -7.89 -3.00 -11.33
CA LEU A 134 -6.84 -3.06 -12.34
C LEU A 134 -6.67 -4.48 -12.88
N ALA A 135 -6.58 -5.48 -12.00
CA ALA A 135 -6.51 -6.90 -12.37
C ALA A 135 -7.72 -7.32 -13.20
N PHE A 136 -8.92 -6.87 -12.83
CA PHE A 136 -10.15 -7.07 -13.59
C PHE A 136 -10.01 -6.55 -15.03
N ARG A 137 -9.59 -5.29 -15.20
CA ARG A 137 -9.47 -4.69 -16.54
C ARG A 137 -8.40 -5.38 -17.37
N GLY A 138 -7.27 -5.72 -16.76
CA GLY A 138 -6.19 -6.47 -17.41
C GLY A 138 -6.66 -7.84 -17.90
N ASN A 139 -7.34 -8.60 -17.04
CA ASN A 139 -7.88 -9.92 -17.38
C ASN A 139 -8.95 -9.83 -18.48
N CYS A 140 -9.88 -8.87 -18.39
CA CYS A 140 -10.86 -8.65 -19.46
C CYS A 140 -10.18 -8.31 -20.80
N GLY A 141 -9.11 -7.51 -20.80
CA GLY A 141 -8.36 -7.16 -22.00
C GLY A 141 -7.56 -8.34 -22.59
N LEU A 142 -6.94 -9.16 -21.72
CA LEU A 142 -6.14 -10.31 -22.13
C LEU A 142 -7.01 -11.43 -22.73
N TRP A 143 -8.14 -11.72 -22.09
CA TRP A 143 -9.00 -12.86 -22.43
C TRP A 143 -10.18 -12.49 -23.36
N GLY A 144 -10.46 -11.20 -23.56
CA GLY A 144 -11.59 -10.74 -24.37
C GLY A 144 -12.97 -11.07 -23.79
N LEU A 145 -13.03 -11.57 -22.56
CA LEU A 145 -14.25 -12.01 -21.88
C LEU A 145 -14.67 -10.98 -20.84
N GLN A 146 -15.84 -10.38 -21.05
CA GLN A 146 -16.56 -9.58 -20.07
C GLN A 146 -17.92 -10.25 -19.85
N ALA A 147 -18.25 -10.59 -18.61
CA ALA A 147 -19.60 -10.98 -18.23
C ALA A 147 -20.30 -9.78 -17.58
N THR A 148 -21.62 -9.86 -17.46
CA THR A 148 -22.42 -8.88 -16.73
C THR A 148 -23.12 -9.64 -15.62
N ALA A 149 -22.80 -9.34 -14.36
CA ALA A 149 -23.53 -9.90 -13.24
C ALA A 149 -24.79 -9.08 -12.98
N ARG A 150 -25.91 -9.79 -12.91
CA ARG A 150 -27.13 -9.25 -12.31
C ARG A 150 -27.09 -9.57 -10.83
N VAL A 151 -27.03 -8.54 -10.00
CA VAL A 151 -27.12 -8.70 -8.55
C VAL A 151 -28.54 -8.34 -8.14
N THR A 152 -29.23 -9.29 -7.52
CA THR A 152 -30.56 -9.10 -6.95
C THR A 152 -30.48 -9.30 -5.45
N ALA A 153 -30.82 -8.26 -4.68
CA ALA A 153 -31.03 -8.35 -3.25
C ALA A 153 -32.53 -8.34 -2.95
N GLN A 154 -33.00 -9.30 -2.16
CA GLN A 154 -34.36 -9.36 -1.67
C GLN A 154 -34.34 -9.18 -0.15
N PHE A 155 -35.16 -8.26 0.32
CA PHE A 155 -35.37 -7.96 1.73
C PHE A 155 -36.76 -8.43 2.07
N ILE A 156 -36.88 -9.25 3.11
CA ILE A 156 -38.15 -9.74 3.62
C ILE A 156 -38.24 -9.31 5.07
N ALA A 157 -39.35 -8.67 5.43
CA ALA A 157 -39.63 -8.23 6.78
C ALA A 157 -41.07 -8.62 7.18
N PRO A 158 -41.36 -8.83 8.48
CA PRO A 158 -42.73 -8.98 8.96
C PRO A 158 -43.57 -7.76 8.60
N ASN A 159 -44.82 -7.96 8.16
CA ASN A 159 -45.73 -6.86 7.89
C ASN A 159 -46.30 -6.30 9.21
N ASP A 160 -46.19 -4.99 9.41
CA ASP A 160 -46.51 -4.33 10.68
C ASP A 160 -48.03 -4.22 10.94
N THR A 161 -48.87 -4.47 9.92
CA THR A 161 -50.34 -4.36 10.01
C THR A 161 -51.04 -5.72 9.98
N ASN A 162 -50.50 -6.70 9.24
CA ASN A 162 -51.05 -8.04 9.14
C ASN A 162 -49.99 -9.10 9.49
N PRO A 163 -50.08 -9.73 10.68
CA PRO A 163 -49.10 -10.71 11.15
C PRO A 163 -48.97 -11.96 10.27
N ASP A 164 -49.96 -12.26 9.44
CA ASP A 164 -49.94 -13.40 8.52
C ASP A 164 -49.27 -13.09 7.18
N LEU A 165 -48.78 -11.85 6.99
CA LEU A 165 -48.13 -11.39 5.76
C LEU A 165 -46.68 -10.94 6.00
N LEU A 166 -45.89 -10.95 4.93
CA LEU A 166 -44.52 -10.44 4.90
C LEU A 166 -44.42 -9.31 3.87
N ASP A 167 -43.70 -8.26 4.21
CA ASP A 167 -43.28 -7.22 3.28
C ASP A 167 -42.01 -7.67 2.56
N ALA A 168 -42.01 -7.54 1.23
CA ALA A 168 -40.85 -7.85 0.41
C ALA A 168 -40.42 -6.64 -0.41
N GLY A 169 -39.14 -6.26 -0.30
CA GLY A 169 -38.50 -5.28 -1.14
C GLY A 169 -37.43 -5.94 -2.00
N GLN A 170 -37.36 -5.61 -3.28
CA GLN A 170 -36.30 -6.10 -4.16
C GLN A 170 -35.48 -4.94 -4.72
N LEU A 171 -34.17 -5.03 -4.60
CA LEU A 171 -33.20 -4.17 -5.26
C LEU A 171 -32.47 -4.99 -6.33
N THR A 172 -32.50 -4.54 -7.59
CA THR A 172 -31.81 -5.23 -8.69
C THR A 172 -30.85 -4.27 -9.36
N GLY A 173 -29.59 -4.69 -9.52
CA GLY A 173 -28.54 -3.97 -10.23
C GLY A 173 -27.91 -4.83 -11.32
N LEU A 174 -27.35 -4.18 -12.33
CA LEU A 174 -26.63 -4.82 -13.42
C LEU A 174 -25.22 -4.21 -13.46
N GLU A 175 -24.19 -5.02 -13.19
CA GLU A 175 -22.81 -4.57 -13.13
C GLU A 175 -21.92 -5.47 -13.99
N GLN A 176 -20.90 -4.91 -14.62
CA GLN A 176 -19.98 -5.69 -15.45
C GLN A 176 -19.01 -6.48 -14.57
N VAL A 177 -18.92 -7.81 -14.77
CA VAL A 177 -18.08 -8.73 -13.98
C VAL A 177 -17.13 -9.53 -14.89
N GLY A 178 -15.86 -9.64 -14.51
CA GLY A 178 -14.83 -10.37 -15.23
C GLY A 178 -14.77 -11.79 -14.71
N VAL A 179 -14.70 -12.77 -15.61
CA VAL A 179 -14.68 -14.18 -15.25
C VAL A 179 -13.24 -14.58 -14.91
N GLY A 180 -12.97 -14.85 -13.64
CA GLY A 180 -11.78 -15.60 -13.20
C GLY A 180 -12.14 -17.08 -13.11
N VAL A 181 -11.62 -17.90 -14.01
CA VAL A 181 -11.91 -19.35 -14.02
C VAL A 181 -11.00 -20.05 -13.00
N VAL A 182 -11.60 -20.64 -11.96
CA VAL A 182 -11.10 -21.86 -11.31
C VAL A 182 -12.30 -22.76 -10.98
N GLY A 183 -12.39 -23.92 -11.64
CA GLY A 183 -13.30 -24.99 -11.21
C GLY A 183 -14.06 -25.69 -12.34
N ARG A 184 -13.92 -27.02 -12.39
CA ARG A 184 -14.59 -27.97 -13.30
C ARG A 184 -16.10 -28.00 -13.02
N ILE A 185 -16.92 -27.85 -14.07
CA ILE A 185 -18.38 -27.96 -14.00
C ILE A 185 -18.77 -29.45 -14.05
N GLU A 186 -19.37 -29.98 -12.98
CA GLU A 186 -20.20 -31.18 -13.04
C GLU A 186 -21.69 -30.76 -13.01
N GLN A 187 -22.50 -31.38 -13.88
CA GLN A 187 -23.93 -31.08 -14.04
C GLN A 187 -24.78 -31.54 -12.83
N VAL A 188 -26.01 -30.98 -12.77
CA VAL A 188 -27.32 -31.55 -12.36
C VAL A 188 -28.08 -30.45 -11.56
N GLY A 189 -29.37 -30.13 -11.74
CA GLY A 189 -30.48 -30.60 -12.58
C GLY A 189 -31.65 -29.61 -12.47
N VAL A 190 -32.60 -29.66 -13.41
CA VAL A 190 -33.76 -28.74 -13.49
C VAL A 190 -34.96 -29.32 -12.76
N GLY A 191 -35.56 -28.54 -11.85
CA GLY A 191 -36.90 -28.80 -11.29
C GLY A 191 -37.82 -27.59 -11.51
N LYS A 192 -38.89 -27.78 -12.29
CA LYS A 192 -40.05 -26.88 -12.30
C LYS A 192 -41.09 -27.42 -11.33
N SER A 193 -41.70 -26.56 -10.53
CA SER A 193 -43.05 -26.82 -10.02
C SER A 193 -43.93 -25.60 -10.25
N VAL A 194 -45.16 -25.93 -10.64
CA VAL A 194 -46.34 -25.11 -10.94
C VAL A 194 -46.80 -24.36 -9.69
#